data_AF-A0A3L6DAB5-F1
#
_entry.id   AF-A0A3L6DAB5-F1
#
_cell.length_a   1.000
_cell.length_b   1.000
_cell.length_c   1.000
_cell.angle_alpha   90.00
_cell.angle_beta   90.00
_cell.angle_gamma   90.00
#
_symmetry.space_group_name_H-M   'P 1'
#
loop_
_entity.id
_entity.type
_entity.pdbx_description
1 polymer ?
#
loop_
_entity_poly.entity_id
_entity_poly.type
_entity_poly.pdbx_seq_one_letter_code
_entity_poly.pdbx_strand_id
1 'polypeptide(L)'
;MDTQKKFSEFRGQLNGILFHEKLGTMLDKMTRVENTVAELALILGINERTVPIIKDAAALAMSDLATSIVTEFTSLAGIMARHYALRDGIPEEIAEALFEITLPRLDSLVGLFGAGCQPSSTNDPFGLRRVSYGLVQILVENKKSFDLRRALTLLAGVQPIAIESDVIDEVSSTVRHKETGTASGTYYLS
;
A
#
# COMPACT_ATOMS: atom_id res chain seq x y z
N MET A 1 -10.01 -25.67 -4.98
CA MET A 1 -8.85 -24.82 -5.31
C MET A 1 -9.37 -23.69 -6.16
N ASP A 2 -9.09 -22.44 -5.84
CA ASP A 2 -9.78 -21.26 -6.41
C ASP A 2 -9.37 -20.93 -7.86
N THR A 3 -8.73 -21.89 -8.52
CA THR A 3 -8.11 -21.80 -9.84
C THR A 3 -9.12 -21.59 -10.98
N GLN A 4 -10.41 -21.80 -10.73
CA GLN A 4 -11.48 -21.59 -11.71
C GLN A 4 -12.11 -20.19 -11.69
N LYS A 5 -11.90 -19.40 -10.62
CA LYS A 5 -12.43 -18.04 -10.51
C LYS A 5 -11.50 -17.04 -11.16
N LYS A 6 -12.04 -16.03 -11.84
CA LYS A 6 -11.31 -14.84 -12.29
C LYS A 6 -10.84 -14.00 -11.11
N PHE A 7 -9.72 -13.32 -11.27
CA PHE A 7 -9.07 -12.53 -10.22
C PHE A 7 -9.98 -11.39 -9.73
N SER A 8 -10.71 -10.77 -10.64
CA SER A 8 -11.69 -9.73 -10.32
C SER A 8 -12.83 -10.21 -9.40
N GLU A 9 -13.16 -11.51 -9.40
CA GLU A 9 -14.23 -12.08 -8.57
C GLU A 9 -13.86 -12.12 -7.08
N PHE A 10 -12.57 -11.98 -6.74
CA PHE A 10 -12.14 -11.94 -5.34
C PHE A 10 -12.28 -10.55 -4.72
N ARG A 11 -12.41 -9.48 -5.52
CA ARG A 11 -12.55 -8.11 -5.01
C ARG A 11 -13.71 -7.99 -4.02
N GLY A 12 -14.89 -8.51 -4.38
CA GLY A 12 -16.08 -8.41 -3.53
C GLY A 12 -15.92 -9.14 -2.18
N GLN A 13 -15.08 -10.17 -2.13
CA GLN A 13 -14.83 -10.96 -0.92
C GLN A 13 -13.97 -10.20 0.11
N LEU A 14 -13.32 -9.10 -0.29
CA LEU A 14 -12.62 -8.20 0.63
C LEU A 14 -13.56 -7.55 1.65
N ASN A 15 -14.88 -7.54 1.40
CA ASN A 15 -15.88 -7.11 2.36
C ASN A 15 -15.94 -8.01 3.61
N GLY A 16 -15.49 -9.27 3.49
CA GLY A 16 -15.40 -10.19 4.62
C GLY A 16 -14.14 -10.01 5.48
N ILE A 17 -13.19 -9.17 5.07
CA ILE A 17 -11.91 -8.98 5.76
C ILE A 17 -11.95 -7.64 6.48
N LEU A 18 -12.05 -7.66 7.81
CA LEU A 18 -11.98 -6.45 8.63
C LEU A 18 -10.58 -5.83 8.50
N PHE A 19 -10.51 -4.59 8.03
CA PHE A 19 -9.27 -3.83 8.06
C PHE A 19 -9.06 -3.20 9.44
N HIS A 20 -10.09 -2.50 9.94
CA HIS A 20 -10.11 -1.92 11.28
C HIS A 20 -11.53 -1.51 11.66
N GLU A 21 -11.93 -1.61 12.93
CA GLU A 21 -13.30 -1.31 13.40
C GLU A 21 -13.81 0.07 12.96
N LYS A 22 -12.95 1.09 13.02
CA LYS A 22 -13.27 2.46 12.58
C LYS A 22 -13.11 2.73 11.08
N LEU A 23 -12.35 1.89 10.35
CA LEU A 23 -11.96 2.16 8.96
C LEU A 23 -12.66 1.24 7.94
N GLY A 24 -13.44 0.28 8.45
CA GLY A 24 -14.22 -0.68 7.68
C GLY A 24 -13.44 -1.91 7.26
N THR A 25 -13.87 -2.48 6.16
CA THR A 25 -13.33 -3.69 5.54
C THR A 25 -12.15 -3.36 4.61
N MET A 26 -11.46 -4.39 4.15
CA MET A 26 -10.46 -4.25 3.08
C MET A 26 -11.10 -3.76 1.77
N LEU A 27 -12.37 -4.09 1.51
CA LEU A 27 -13.09 -3.55 0.36
C LEU A 27 -13.30 -2.04 0.49
N ASP A 28 -13.71 -1.57 1.67
CA ASP A 28 -13.88 -0.14 1.94
C ASP A 28 -12.57 0.61 1.75
N LYS A 29 -11.47 0.05 2.29
CA LYS A 29 -10.12 0.59 2.10
C LYS A 29 -9.77 0.70 0.62
N MET A 30 -9.93 -0.39 -0.15
CA MET A 30 -9.52 -0.41 -1.55
C MET A 30 -10.41 0.43 -2.46
N THR A 31 -11.67 0.62 -2.10
CA THR A 31 -12.58 1.54 -2.79
C THR A 31 -12.12 2.99 -2.61
N ARG A 32 -11.69 3.38 -1.39
CA ARG A 32 -11.10 4.72 -1.16
C ARG A 32 -9.84 4.94 -1.99
N VAL A 33 -8.95 3.94 -2.04
CA VAL A 33 -7.72 4.01 -2.85
C VAL A 33 -8.05 4.19 -4.32
N GLU A 34 -8.94 3.37 -4.88
CA GLU A 34 -9.36 3.45 -6.29
C GLU A 34 -9.92 4.84 -6.66
N ASN A 35 -10.77 5.41 -5.80
CA ASN A 35 -11.37 6.72 -6.07
C ASN A 35 -10.35 7.86 -6.04
N THR A 36 -9.31 7.73 -5.22
CA THR A 36 -8.33 8.81 -4.99
C THR A 36 -7.15 8.73 -5.98
N VAL A 37 -6.80 7.53 -6.44
CA VAL A 37 -5.56 7.31 -7.18
C VAL A 37 -5.50 8.08 -8.50
N ALA A 38 -6.66 8.33 -9.13
CA ALA A 38 -6.75 9.06 -10.38
C ALA A 38 -6.43 10.55 -10.21
N GLU A 39 -6.98 11.18 -9.17
CA GLU A 39 -6.72 12.58 -8.86
C GLU A 39 -5.26 12.76 -8.42
N LEU A 40 -4.74 11.84 -7.62
CA LEU A 40 -3.32 11.84 -7.22
C LEU A 40 -2.39 11.69 -8.43
N ALA A 41 -2.71 10.81 -9.37
CA ALA A 41 -1.90 10.65 -10.58
C ALA A 41 -1.82 11.97 -11.37
N LEU A 42 -2.94 12.69 -11.50
CA LEU A 42 -2.96 14.00 -12.16
C LEU A 42 -2.15 15.06 -11.39
N ILE A 43 -2.32 15.13 -10.06
CA ILE A 43 -1.59 16.09 -9.20
C ILE A 43 -0.08 15.85 -9.26
N LEU A 44 0.34 14.58 -9.37
CA LEU A 44 1.75 14.19 -9.43
C LEU A 44 2.34 14.33 -10.84
N GLY A 45 1.57 14.79 -11.82
CA GLY A 45 2.02 14.94 -13.21
C GLY A 45 2.32 13.60 -13.88
N ILE A 46 1.68 12.51 -13.44
CA ILE A 46 1.78 11.21 -14.09
C ILE A 46 1.17 11.31 -15.49
N ASN A 47 1.80 10.64 -16.45
CA ASN A 47 1.34 10.62 -17.84
C ASN A 47 -0.12 10.14 -17.93
N GLU A 48 -0.97 10.84 -18.67
CA GLU A 48 -2.38 10.48 -18.89
C GLU A 48 -2.55 9.04 -19.41
N ARG A 49 -1.58 8.52 -20.16
CA ARG A 49 -1.57 7.13 -20.66
C ARG A 49 -1.40 6.10 -19.54
N THR A 50 -0.83 6.48 -18.41
CA THR A 50 -0.59 5.61 -17.25
C THR A 50 -1.76 5.63 -16.27
N VAL A 51 -2.62 6.65 -16.31
CA VAL A 51 -3.78 6.78 -15.42
C VAL A 51 -4.74 5.57 -15.51
N PRO A 52 -5.08 5.03 -16.71
CA PRO A 52 -5.91 3.82 -16.81
C PRO A 52 -5.28 2.61 -16.12
N ILE A 53 -3.97 2.38 -16.31
CA ILE A 53 -3.21 1.29 -15.68
C ILE A 53 -3.31 1.38 -14.15
N ILE A 54 -3.13 2.58 -13.61
CA ILE A 54 -3.20 2.84 -12.17
C ILE A 54 -4.61 2.57 -11.62
N LYS A 55 -5.65 3.00 -12.33
CA LYS A 55 -7.04 2.73 -11.95
C LYS A 55 -7.34 1.23 -11.94
N ASP A 56 -6.99 0.52 -13.01
CA ASP A 56 -7.24 -0.92 -13.12
C ASP A 56 -6.48 -1.70 -12.06
N ALA A 57 -5.23 -1.32 -11.77
CA ALA A 57 -4.46 -1.89 -10.67
C ALA A 57 -5.11 -1.62 -9.31
N ALA A 58 -5.59 -0.41 -9.03
CA ALA A 58 -6.27 -0.09 -7.78
C ALA A 58 -7.61 -0.84 -7.62
N ALA A 59 -8.34 -1.05 -8.72
CA ALA A 59 -9.57 -1.84 -8.74
C ALA A 59 -9.32 -3.34 -8.46
N LEU A 60 -8.14 -3.86 -8.75
CA LEU A 60 -7.81 -5.27 -8.50
C LEU A 60 -6.96 -5.49 -7.23
N ALA A 61 -6.38 -4.41 -6.71
CA ALA A 61 -5.41 -4.48 -5.64
C ALA A 61 -5.95 -5.15 -4.36
N MET A 62 -5.09 -5.99 -3.80
CA MET A 62 -5.35 -6.80 -2.60
C MET A 62 -6.47 -7.84 -2.72
N SER A 63 -7.07 -8.04 -3.90
CA SER A 63 -8.10 -9.08 -4.10
C SER A 63 -7.59 -10.48 -3.79
N ASP A 64 -6.27 -10.70 -3.91
CA ASP A 64 -5.62 -11.95 -3.55
C ASP A 64 -5.71 -12.30 -2.07
N LEU A 65 -5.90 -11.33 -1.17
CA LEU A 65 -6.12 -11.57 0.26
C LEU A 65 -7.33 -12.48 0.55
N ALA A 66 -8.31 -12.51 -0.35
CA ALA A 66 -9.49 -13.37 -0.24
C ALA A 66 -9.31 -14.76 -0.88
N THR A 67 -8.13 -15.06 -1.43
CA THR A 67 -7.84 -16.37 -2.03
C THR A 67 -7.39 -17.35 -0.95
N SER A 68 -7.78 -18.62 -1.08
CA SER A 68 -7.47 -19.66 -0.09
C SER A 68 -5.96 -19.74 0.21
N ILE A 69 -5.13 -19.61 -0.83
CA ILE A 69 -3.67 -19.69 -0.69
C ILE A 69 -3.07 -18.53 0.10
N VAL A 70 -3.60 -17.30 -0.04
CA VAL A 70 -3.12 -16.15 0.74
C VAL A 70 -3.71 -16.15 2.13
N THR A 71 -4.93 -16.67 2.32
CA THR A 71 -5.49 -16.88 3.66
C THR A 71 -4.66 -17.88 4.46
N GLU A 72 -4.08 -18.89 3.81
CA GLU A 72 -3.19 -19.88 4.42
C GLU A 72 -1.75 -19.36 4.55
N PHE A 73 -1.28 -18.59 3.56
CA PHE A 73 0.09 -18.07 3.49
C PHE A 73 0.09 -16.56 3.18
N THR A 74 -0.09 -15.73 4.20
CA THR A 74 -0.17 -14.26 4.06
C THR A 74 1.10 -13.64 3.46
N SER A 75 2.25 -14.31 3.56
CA SER A 75 3.51 -13.88 2.94
C SER A 75 3.49 -13.91 1.42
N LEU A 76 2.52 -14.59 0.80
CA LEU A 76 2.37 -14.67 -0.65
C LEU A 76 1.45 -13.58 -1.23
N ALA A 77 0.94 -12.68 -0.38
CA ALA A 77 0.18 -11.52 -0.85
C ALA A 77 1.02 -10.71 -1.86
N GLY A 78 0.38 -10.23 -2.92
CA GLY A 78 1.00 -9.53 -4.05
C GLY A 78 1.64 -10.46 -5.07
N ILE A 79 2.40 -11.46 -4.63
CA ILE A 79 2.92 -12.51 -5.53
C ILE A 79 1.74 -13.24 -6.17
N MET A 80 0.74 -13.63 -5.36
CA MET A 80 -0.46 -14.29 -5.86
C MET A 80 -1.32 -13.34 -6.69
N ALA A 81 -1.45 -12.06 -6.30
CA ALA A 81 -2.16 -11.07 -7.10
C ALA A 81 -1.62 -10.99 -8.54
N ARG A 82 -0.30 -10.87 -8.69
CA ARG A 82 0.36 -10.90 -10.00
C ARG A 82 0.10 -12.22 -10.73
N HIS A 83 0.24 -13.35 -10.05
CA HIS A 83 0.03 -14.66 -10.66
C HIS A 83 -1.40 -14.83 -11.21
N TYR A 84 -2.41 -14.47 -10.43
CA TYR A 84 -3.81 -14.50 -10.85
C TYR A 84 -4.10 -13.52 -11.99
N ALA A 85 -3.52 -12.31 -11.95
CA ALA A 85 -3.67 -11.31 -13.00
C ALA A 85 -3.10 -11.80 -14.34
N LEU A 86 -1.86 -12.27 -14.36
CA LEU A 86 -1.20 -12.79 -15.57
C LEU A 86 -1.95 -14.00 -16.13
N ARG A 87 -2.40 -14.92 -15.27
CA ARG A 87 -3.23 -16.07 -15.67
C ARG A 87 -4.49 -15.64 -16.40
N ASP A 88 -5.10 -14.52 -15.99
CA ASP A 88 -6.35 -14.03 -16.56
C ASP A 88 -6.17 -13.17 -17.81
N GLY A 89 -4.93 -12.97 -18.26
CA GLY A 89 -4.62 -12.13 -19.42
C GLY A 89 -4.67 -10.63 -19.13
N ILE A 90 -4.60 -10.23 -17.86
CA ILE A 90 -4.45 -8.82 -17.49
C ILE A 90 -3.04 -8.35 -17.92
N PRO A 91 -2.90 -7.15 -18.52
CA PRO A 91 -1.62 -6.59 -18.94
C PRO A 91 -0.53 -6.68 -17.86
N GLU A 92 0.70 -6.95 -18.28
CA GLU A 92 1.84 -7.17 -17.39
C GLU A 92 2.11 -5.96 -16.50
N GLU A 93 1.90 -4.75 -17.01
CA GLU A 93 2.06 -3.49 -16.27
C GLU A 93 1.09 -3.38 -15.09
N ILE A 94 -0.14 -3.90 -15.25
CA ILE A 94 -1.13 -3.95 -14.17
C ILE A 94 -0.77 -5.07 -13.19
N ALA A 95 -0.37 -6.24 -13.70
CA ALA A 95 0.04 -7.36 -12.86
C ALA A 95 1.25 -7.02 -11.98
N GLU A 96 2.21 -6.23 -12.50
CA GLU A 96 3.32 -5.73 -11.70
C GLU A 96 2.91 -4.67 -10.70
N ALA A 97 2.04 -3.74 -11.07
CA ALA A 97 1.49 -2.80 -10.09
C ALA A 97 0.78 -3.52 -8.93
N LEU A 98 0.14 -4.67 -9.18
CA LEU A 98 -0.49 -5.51 -8.15
C LEU A 98 0.50 -6.25 -7.25
N PHE A 99 1.66 -6.62 -7.77
CA PHE A 99 2.77 -7.11 -6.95
C PHE A 99 3.33 -5.96 -6.10
N GLU A 100 3.65 -4.84 -6.76
CA GLU A 100 4.27 -3.68 -6.15
C GLU A 100 3.41 -3.02 -5.07
N ILE A 101 2.07 -3.06 -5.18
CA ILE A 101 1.22 -2.45 -4.17
C ILE A 101 1.37 -3.13 -2.80
N THR A 102 1.83 -4.39 -2.76
CA THR A 102 2.11 -5.12 -1.51
C THR A 102 3.49 -4.87 -0.94
N LEU A 103 4.35 -4.18 -1.70
CA LEU A 103 5.52 -3.52 -1.16
C LEU A 103 5.06 -2.47 -0.13
N PRO A 104 5.97 -1.99 0.72
CA PRO A 104 5.59 -1.14 1.83
C PRO A 104 4.70 0.05 1.53
N ARG A 105 3.53 0.04 2.17
CA ARG A 105 2.46 1.02 1.98
C ARG A 105 2.58 2.16 2.98
N LEU A 106 2.91 3.35 2.48
CA LEU A 106 2.84 4.61 3.22
C LEU A 106 1.43 4.87 3.81
N ASP A 107 0.37 4.50 3.08
CA ASP A 107 -1.03 4.61 3.55
C ASP A 107 -1.24 3.87 4.88
N SER A 108 -0.74 2.64 4.99
CA SER A 108 -0.86 1.86 6.22
C SER A 108 -0.10 2.49 7.37
N LEU A 109 1.04 3.15 7.12
CA LEU A 109 1.76 3.88 8.17
C LEU A 109 0.94 5.05 8.70
N VAL A 110 0.39 5.88 7.81
CA VAL A 110 -0.41 7.05 8.20
C VAL A 110 -1.69 6.64 8.93
N GLY A 111 -2.48 5.74 8.33
CA GLY A 111 -3.76 5.33 8.89
C GLY A 111 -3.64 4.60 10.22
N LEU A 112 -2.62 3.74 10.39
CA LEU A 112 -2.46 2.96 11.63
C LEU A 112 -1.81 3.78 12.75
N PHE A 113 -0.86 4.67 12.46
CA PHE A 113 -0.38 5.60 13.49
C PHE A 113 -1.52 6.54 13.95
N GLY A 114 -2.32 7.07 13.03
CA GLY A 114 -3.49 7.89 13.40
C GLY A 114 -4.56 7.14 14.18
N ALA A 115 -4.66 5.83 13.99
CA ALA A 115 -5.53 4.96 14.79
C ALA A 115 -4.94 4.57 16.16
N GLY A 116 -3.76 5.07 16.54
CA GLY A 116 -3.08 4.73 17.79
C GLY A 116 -2.41 3.35 17.78
N CYS A 117 -2.21 2.76 16.59
CA CYS A 117 -1.63 1.44 16.39
C CYS A 117 -0.14 1.50 16.01
N GLN A 118 0.56 2.58 16.40
CA GLN A 118 2.00 2.69 16.20
C GLN A 118 2.76 1.52 16.84
N PRO A 119 3.83 1.02 16.20
CA PRO A 119 4.59 -0.10 16.72
C PRO A 119 5.35 0.33 17.99
N SER A 120 5.34 -0.51 19.01
CA SER A 120 6.12 -0.32 20.23
C SER A 120 7.45 -1.10 20.18
N SER A 121 8.31 -0.93 21.18
CA SER A 121 9.57 -1.69 21.29
C SER A 121 9.35 -3.21 21.29
N THR A 122 8.22 -3.67 21.83
CA THR A 122 7.94 -5.11 22.02
C THR A 122 6.83 -5.65 21.10
N ASN A 123 6.04 -4.79 20.45
CA ASN A 123 4.90 -5.22 19.65
C ASN A 123 4.78 -4.45 18.33
N ASP A 124 4.52 -5.15 17.23
CA ASP A 124 4.25 -4.57 15.92
C ASP A 124 3.18 -5.42 15.21
N PRO A 125 1.90 -5.26 15.59
CA PRO A 125 0.82 -6.16 15.19
C PRO A 125 0.49 -6.08 13.68
N PHE A 126 0.86 -4.97 13.03
CA PHE A 126 0.56 -4.71 11.62
C PHE A 126 1.81 -4.70 10.73
N GLY A 127 2.98 -5.04 11.29
CA GLY A 127 4.25 -5.08 10.55
C GLY A 127 4.70 -3.71 10.04
N LEU A 128 4.36 -2.62 10.72
CA LEU A 128 4.67 -1.24 10.33
C LEU A 128 6.18 -0.97 10.26
N ARG A 129 6.98 -1.71 11.04
CA ARG A 129 8.45 -1.65 10.91
C ARG A 129 8.94 -2.26 9.61
N ARG A 130 8.31 -3.35 9.17
CA ARG A 130 8.63 -4.01 7.89
C ARG A 130 8.23 -3.14 6.72
N VAL A 131 7.08 -2.47 6.83
CA VAL A 131 6.65 -1.43 5.89
C VAL A 131 7.69 -0.32 5.81
N SER A 132 8.01 0.34 6.93
CA SER A 132 9.01 1.41 6.92
C SER A 132 10.35 1.00 6.30
N TYR A 133 10.82 -0.23 6.55
CA TYR A 133 12.08 -0.72 6.02
C TYR A 133 12.08 -0.93 4.50
N GLY A 134 11.10 -1.65 3.94
CA GLY A 134 11.14 -1.90 2.50
C GLY A 134 10.83 -0.64 1.68
N LEU A 135 10.16 0.38 2.24
CA LEU A 135 10.03 1.69 1.58
C LEU A 135 11.42 2.33 1.40
N VAL A 136 12.23 2.34 2.46
CA VAL A 136 13.61 2.84 2.40
C VAL A 136 14.43 2.04 1.38
N GLN A 137 14.33 0.70 1.39
CA GLN A 137 15.05 -0.12 0.41
C GLN A 137 14.66 0.21 -1.04
N ILE A 138 13.37 0.35 -1.34
CA ILE A 138 12.90 0.69 -2.69
C ILE A 138 13.47 2.03 -3.15
N LEU A 139 13.47 3.04 -2.28
CA LEU A 139 14.00 4.36 -2.63
C LEU A 139 15.51 4.33 -2.87
N VAL A 140 16.25 3.58 -2.04
CA VAL A 140 17.69 3.36 -2.18
C VAL A 140 18.03 2.61 -3.47
N GLU A 141 17.34 1.51 -3.75
CA GLU A 141 17.56 0.67 -4.94
C GLU A 141 17.24 1.42 -6.24
N ASN A 142 16.18 2.23 -6.24
CA ASN A 142 15.74 2.97 -7.42
C ASN A 142 16.36 4.36 -7.56
N LYS A 143 17.23 4.79 -6.63
CA LYS A 143 17.87 6.11 -6.59
C LYS A 143 16.88 7.28 -6.75
N LYS A 144 15.66 7.18 -6.20
CA LYS A 144 14.61 8.19 -6.36
C LYS A 144 14.50 9.07 -5.13
N SER A 145 14.56 10.40 -5.33
CA SER A 145 14.19 11.39 -4.30
C SER A 145 12.66 11.50 -4.21
N PHE A 146 12.13 11.51 -2.99
CA PHE A 146 10.70 11.51 -2.68
C PHE A 146 10.41 12.52 -1.56
N ASP A 147 9.46 13.42 -1.79
CA ASP A 147 8.95 14.32 -0.75
C ASP A 147 8.01 13.53 0.17
N LEU A 148 8.60 12.93 1.20
CA LEU A 148 7.90 12.08 2.14
C LEU A 148 6.78 12.84 2.83
N ARG A 149 7.06 14.07 3.26
CA ARG A 149 6.14 14.84 4.08
C ARG A 149 4.90 15.20 3.28
N ARG A 150 5.06 15.61 2.02
CA ARG A 150 3.94 15.89 1.13
C ARG A 150 3.09 14.65 0.86
N ALA A 151 3.72 13.49 0.63
CA ALA A 151 2.98 12.25 0.43
C ALA A 151 2.20 11.81 1.67
N LEU A 152 2.82 11.88 2.86
CA LEU A 152 2.14 11.58 4.13
C LEU A 152 0.98 12.55 4.38
N THR A 153 1.13 13.83 4.04
CA THR A 153 0.07 14.85 4.18
C THR A 153 -1.12 14.57 3.25
N LEU A 154 -0.86 14.18 1.99
CA LEU A 154 -1.92 13.77 1.07
C LEU A 154 -2.66 12.52 1.57
N LEU A 155 -1.92 11.54 2.05
CA LEU A 155 -2.48 10.30 2.60
C LEU A 155 -3.28 10.54 3.88
N ALA A 156 -2.85 11.49 4.71
CA ALA A 156 -3.57 11.91 5.90
C ALA A 156 -4.95 12.50 5.56
N GLY A 157 -5.03 13.32 4.50
CA GLY A 157 -6.28 13.95 4.05
C GLY A 157 -7.34 12.99 3.51
N VAL A 158 -6.98 11.76 3.18
CA VAL A 158 -7.90 10.74 2.61
C VAL A 158 -8.27 9.66 3.63
N GLN A 159 -7.74 9.73 4.86
CA GLN A 159 -8.09 8.78 5.90
C GLN A 159 -9.53 9.02 6.41
N PRO A 160 -10.25 7.96 6.84
CA PRO A 160 -11.57 8.09 7.47
C PRO A 160 -11.58 8.77 8.84
N ILE A 161 -10.39 8.99 9.40
CA ILE A 161 -10.17 9.61 10.70
C ILE A 161 -9.36 10.89 10.50
N ALA A 162 -9.58 11.88 11.36
CA ALA A 162 -8.71 13.03 11.41
C ALA A 162 -7.29 12.56 11.77
N ILE A 163 -6.32 12.93 10.93
CA ILE A 163 -4.91 12.65 11.16
C ILE A 163 -4.26 13.97 11.56
N GLU A 164 -3.83 14.04 12.81
CA GLU A 164 -3.14 15.20 13.37
C GLU A 164 -1.72 15.34 12.79
N SER A 165 -1.17 16.55 12.82
CA SER A 165 0.14 16.81 12.20
C SER A 165 1.30 16.10 12.91
N ASP A 166 1.16 15.84 14.21
CA ASP A 166 2.12 15.09 15.02
C ASP A 166 2.23 13.62 14.57
N VAL A 167 1.12 13.00 14.19
CA VAL A 167 1.09 11.65 13.60
C VAL A 167 1.91 11.59 12.31
N ILE A 168 1.79 12.62 11.46
CA ILE A 168 2.58 12.73 10.23
C ILE A 168 4.08 12.82 10.56
N ASP A 169 4.43 13.59 11.59
CA ASP A 169 5.82 13.73 12.06
C ASP A 169 6.37 12.41 12.64
N GLU A 170 5.57 11.68 13.41
CA GLU A 170 5.94 10.38 13.96
C GLU A 170 6.21 9.34 12.85
N VAL A 171 5.33 9.26 11.84
CA VAL A 171 5.53 8.38 10.69
C VAL A 171 6.78 8.78 9.92
N SER A 172 6.96 10.08 9.64
CA SER A 172 8.14 10.62 8.95
C SER A 172 9.42 10.25 9.69
N SER A 173 9.45 10.41 11.03
CA SER A 173 10.61 10.06 11.86
C SER A 173 10.92 8.55 11.83
N THR A 174 9.88 7.71 11.85
CA THR A 174 10.01 6.24 11.84
C THR A 174 10.65 5.75 10.54
N VAL A 175 10.22 6.30 9.40
CA VAL A 175 10.80 5.96 8.09
C VAL A 175 12.24 6.47 7.99
N ARG A 176 12.49 7.73 8.38
CA ARG A 176 13.83 8.35 8.32
C ARG A 176 14.85 7.70 9.24
N HIS A 177 14.45 7.24 10.43
CA HIS A 177 15.36 6.50 11.32
C HIS A 177 15.86 5.19 10.68
N LYS A 178 15.10 4.60 9.74
CA LYS A 178 15.57 3.42 9.00
C LYS A 178 16.53 3.77 7.86
N GLU A 179 16.45 4.97 7.30
CA GLU A 179 17.43 5.45 6.30
C GLU A 179 18.84 5.58 6.90
N THR A 180 18.98 6.14 8.11
CA THR A 180 20.28 6.37 8.75
C THR A 180 21.04 5.09 9.11
N GLY A 181 20.34 3.94 9.15
CA GLY A 181 20.94 2.61 9.34
C GLY A 181 21.42 1.93 8.07
N THR A 182 21.17 2.51 6.88
CA THR A 182 21.63 1.97 5.58
C THR A 182 22.92 2.66 5.13
N ALA A 183 23.88 1.90 4.58
CA ALA A 183 25.25 2.35 4.34
C ALA A 183 25.42 3.50 3.31
N SER A 184 24.35 3.93 2.60
CA SER A 184 24.40 5.00 1.60
C SER A 184 23.82 6.33 2.09
N GLY A 185 24.04 6.64 3.38
CA GLY A 185 23.45 7.77 4.07
C GLY A 185 23.25 9.03 3.20
N THR A 186 22.05 9.58 3.33
CA THR A 186 21.59 10.93 2.92
C THR A 186 21.00 11.02 1.50
N TYR A 187 19.84 11.71 1.38
CA TYR A 187 19.22 12.31 0.17
C TYR A 187 17.98 11.66 -0.49
N TYR A 188 17.29 10.67 0.09
CA TYR A 188 16.06 10.13 -0.54
C TYR A 188 14.75 10.73 -0.04
N LEU A 189 14.64 11.11 1.23
CA LEU A 189 13.44 11.72 1.80
C LEU A 189 13.72 13.20 2.08
N SER A 190 13.16 14.11 1.28
CA SER A 190 13.19 15.56 1.55
C SER A 190 11.99 15.94 2.40
#